data_AF-A0A959JP71-F1
#
_entry.id   AF-A0A959JP71-F1
#
_cell.length_a   1.000
_cell.length_b   1.000
_cell.length_c   1.000
_cell.angle_alpha   90.00
_cell.angle_beta   90.00
_cell.angle_gamma   90.00
#
_symmetry.space_group_name_H-M   'P 1'
#
loop_
_entity.id
_entity.type
_entity.pdbx_description
1 polymer ?
#
loop_
_entity_poly.entity_id
_entity_poly.type
_entity_poly.pdbx_seq_one_letter_code
_entity_poly.pdbx_strand_id
1 'polypeptide(L)'
;MTNETQHWSQDDFLAFVTIYGACADMDFSDDEKAWIKEQFGDSAFEKGRHLYKQQSDYENIQTIMAMKERFFPGDQGHKVLVGTLKKLFSVDHDFSQMEKLVLRGLEKLI
;
A
#
# COMPACT_ATOMS: atom_id res chain seq x y z
N MET A 1 17.77 -3.39 -0.93
CA MET A 1 16.59 -4.21 -0.59
C MET A 1 16.96 -5.03 0.64
N THR A 2 16.25 -4.85 1.75
CA THR A 2 16.42 -5.65 2.97
C THR A 2 16.03 -7.11 2.68
N ASN A 3 16.69 -8.08 3.33
CA ASN A 3 16.43 -9.52 3.11
C ASN A 3 14.97 -9.93 3.44
N GLU A 4 14.24 -9.12 4.22
CA GLU A 4 12.89 -9.43 4.67
C GLU A 4 11.85 -9.51 3.54
N THR A 5 11.99 -8.74 2.47
CA THR A 5 11.00 -8.73 1.37
C THR A 5 11.25 -9.82 0.34
N GLN A 6 12.32 -10.62 0.48
CA GLN A 6 12.71 -11.61 -0.51
C GLN A 6 11.69 -12.76 -0.63
N HIS A 7 10.99 -13.09 0.45
CA HIS A 7 9.96 -14.15 0.48
C HIS A 7 8.53 -13.62 0.37
N TRP A 8 8.34 -12.33 0.05
CA TRP A 8 7.00 -11.75 -0.04
C TRP A 8 6.22 -12.26 -1.25
N SER A 9 4.91 -12.37 -1.07
CA SER A 9 3.93 -12.58 -2.14
C SER A 9 3.45 -11.25 -2.74
N GLN A 10 2.63 -11.33 -3.78
CA GLN A 10 1.91 -10.16 -4.31
C GLN A 10 0.97 -9.56 -3.26
N ASP A 11 0.30 -10.39 -2.45
CA ASP A 11 -0.62 -9.94 -1.40
C ASP A 11 0.13 -9.22 -0.27
N ASP A 12 1.33 -9.72 0.12
CA ASP A 12 2.19 -9.02 1.09
C ASP A 12 2.55 -7.61 0.61
N PHE A 13 2.86 -7.46 -0.68
CA PHE A 13 3.14 -6.16 -1.28
C PHE A 13 1.90 -5.27 -1.40
N LEU A 14 0.77 -5.81 -1.84
CA LEU A 14 -0.49 -5.05 -1.93
C LEU A 14 -0.93 -4.56 -0.55
N ALA A 15 -0.85 -5.41 0.49
CA ALA A 15 -1.13 -5.01 1.86
C ALA A 15 -0.21 -3.85 2.30
N PHE A 16 1.09 -3.92 2.01
CA PHE A 16 2.03 -2.85 2.35
C PHE A 16 1.71 -1.52 1.65
N VAL A 17 1.47 -1.53 0.33
CA VAL A 17 1.09 -0.32 -0.42
C VAL A 17 -0.21 0.28 0.10
N THR A 18 -1.17 -0.59 0.43
CA THR A 18 -2.47 -0.17 0.94
C THR A 18 -2.33 0.45 2.34
N ILE A 19 -1.54 -0.15 3.23
CA ILE A 19 -1.23 0.42 4.55
C ILE A 19 -0.53 1.79 4.41
N TYR A 20 0.38 1.92 3.46
CA TYR A 20 1.03 3.21 3.18
C TYR A 20 -0.02 4.27 2.79
N GLY A 21 -0.94 3.92 1.88
CA GLY A 21 -2.05 4.78 1.48
C GLY A 21 -2.95 5.19 2.65
N ALA A 22 -3.43 4.23 3.44
CA ALA A 22 -4.31 4.46 4.59
C ALA A 22 -3.67 5.24 5.75
N CYS A 23 -2.33 5.31 5.81
CA CYS A 23 -1.65 6.06 6.87
C CYS A 23 -1.30 7.49 6.45
N ALA A 24 -1.57 7.88 5.21
CA ALA A 24 -1.05 9.11 4.64
C ALA A 24 -1.84 10.36 5.08
N ASP A 25 -3.07 10.21 5.55
CA ASP A 25 -3.84 11.26 6.24
C ASP A 25 -3.81 11.16 7.76
N MET A 26 -2.99 10.24 8.29
CA MET A 26 -2.87 9.88 9.71
C MET A 26 -4.13 9.27 10.33
N ASP A 27 -5.16 8.90 9.55
CA ASP A 27 -6.42 8.33 10.04
C ASP A 27 -6.65 6.91 9.52
N PHE A 28 -5.77 5.99 9.93
CA PHE A 28 -5.93 4.59 9.58
C PHE A 28 -7.06 3.95 10.40
N SER A 29 -8.26 3.90 9.81
CA SER A 29 -9.49 3.49 10.46
C SER A 29 -9.53 1.97 10.73
N ASP A 30 -10.42 1.54 11.61
CA ASP A 30 -10.60 0.11 11.88
C ASP A 30 -11.29 -0.63 10.73
N ASP A 31 -12.14 0.05 9.95
CA ASP A 31 -12.81 -0.51 8.77
C ASP A 31 -11.80 -0.76 7.64
N GLU A 32 -10.86 0.16 7.40
CA GLU A 32 -9.76 -0.05 6.46
C GLU A 32 -8.84 -1.18 6.90
N LYS A 33 -8.49 -1.27 8.20
CA LYS A 33 -7.70 -2.40 8.71
C LYS A 33 -8.41 -3.72 8.47
N ALA A 34 -9.70 -3.79 8.78
CA ALA A 34 -10.52 -4.97 8.57
C ALA A 34 -10.55 -5.35 7.08
N TRP A 35 -10.74 -4.36 6.20
CA TRP A 35 -10.74 -4.56 4.76
C TRP A 35 -9.40 -5.12 4.24
N ILE A 36 -8.26 -4.54 4.65
CA ILE A 36 -6.94 -5.01 4.22
C ILE A 36 -6.71 -6.45 4.67
N LYS A 37 -7.10 -6.79 5.89
CA LYS A 37 -7.02 -8.16 6.42
C LYS A 37 -7.93 -9.13 5.69
N GLU A 38 -9.14 -8.72 5.33
CA GLU A 38 -10.06 -9.54 4.54
C GLU A 38 -9.53 -9.80 3.12
N GLN A 39 -8.93 -8.79 2.47
CA GLN A 39 -8.45 -8.90 1.10
C GLN A 39 -7.14 -9.69 0.96
N PHE A 40 -6.19 -9.48 1.88
CA PHE A 40 -4.82 -10.01 1.75
C PHE A 40 -4.42 -10.99 2.85
N GLY A 41 -5.26 -11.15 3.88
CA GLY A 41 -5.01 -11.98 5.06
C GLY A 41 -4.20 -11.27 6.15
N ASP A 42 -4.37 -11.74 7.38
CA ASP A 42 -3.68 -11.19 8.56
C ASP A 42 -2.15 -11.22 8.42
N SER A 43 -1.59 -12.28 7.83
CA SER A 43 -0.13 -12.39 7.69
C SER A 43 0.45 -11.29 6.80
N ALA A 44 -0.21 -10.97 5.68
CA ALA A 44 0.22 -9.92 4.77
C ALA A 44 0.08 -8.54 5.43
N PHE A 45 -1.03 -8.32 6.13
CA PHE A 45 -1.24 -7.10 6.92
C PHE A 45 -0.13 -6.89 7.95
N GLU A 46 0.19 -7.89 8.77
CA GLU A 46 1.19 -7.75 9.84
C GLU A 46 2.60 -7.50 9.28
N LYS A 47 2.99 -8.19 8.19
CA LYS A 47 4.28 -7.94 7.52
C LYS A 47 4.35 -6.53 6.97
N GLY A 48 3.32 -6.09 6.24
CA GLY A 48 3.27 -4.75 5.67
C GLY A 48 3.29 -3.67 6.76
N ARG A 49 2.51 -3.85 7.83
CA ARG A 49 2.44 -2.93 8.97
C ARG A 49 3.77 -2.85 9.71
N HIS A 50 4.44 -3.98 9.88
CA HIS A 50 5.75 -4.05 10.51
C HIS A 50 6.78 -3.24 9.73
N LEU A 51 6.88 -3.49 8.42
CA LEU A 51 7.83 -2.79 7.57
C LEU A 51 7.54 -1.28 7.51
N TYR A 52 6.27 -0.90 7.35
CA TYR A 52 5.85 0.51 7.32
C TYR A 52 6.30 1.28 8.56
N LYS A 53 6.14 0.69 9.75
CA LYS A 53 6.51 1.33 11.03
C LYS A 53 8.02 1.46 11.24
N GLN A 54 8.82 0.65 10.57
CA GLN A 54 10.29 0.68 10.69
C GLN A 54 10.94 1.65 9.72
N GLN A 55 10.19 2.18 8.76
CA GLN A 55 10.69 2.99 7.66
C GLN A 55 10.20 4.43 7.75
N SER A 56 11.03 5.36 7.32
CA SER A 56 10.61 6.72 6.99
C SER A 56 9.72 6.72 5.75
N ASP A 57 8.97 7.80 5.53
CA ASP A 57 8.15 7.98 4.33
C ASP A 57 8.97 7.80 3.03
N TYR A 58 10.19 8.36 3.01
CA TYR A 58 11.11 8.19 1.88
C TYR A 58 11.49 6.73 1.64
N GLU A 59 11.83 5.97 2.69
CA GLU A 59 12.19 4.56 2.57
C GLU A 59 11.00 3.68 2.17
N ASN A 60 9.79 4.00 2.65
CA ASN A 60 8.56 3.35 2.22
C ASN A 60 8.33 3.54 0.71
N ILE A 61 8.45 4.78 0.21
CA ILE A 61 8.33 5.08 -1.22
C ILE A 61 9.37 4.31 -2.04
N GLN A 62 10.64 4.32 -1.61
CA GLN A 62 11.70 3.56 -2.30
C GLN A 62 11.40 2.06 -2.34
N THR A 63 10.86 1.52 -1.25
CA THR A 63 10.43 0.12 -1.18
C THR A 63 9.28 -0.17 -2.14
N ILE A 64 8.27 0.71 -2.20
CA ILE A 64 7.15 0.58 -3.14
C ILE A 64 7.64 0.58 -4.58
N MET A 65 8.52 1.51 -4.96
CA MET A 65 9.06 1.60 -6.31
C MET A 65 9.86 0.34 -6.69
N ALA A 66 10.73 -0.14 -5.81
CA ALA A 66 11.54 -1.34 -6.07
C ALA A 66 10.68 -2.62 -6.17
N MET A 67 9.66 -2.74 -5.32
CA MET A 67 8.79 -3.92 -5.28
C MET A 67 7.73 -3.91 -6.39
N LYS A 68 7.27 -2.74 -6.84
CA LYS A 68 6.41 -2.63 -8.02
C LYS A 68 7.06 -3.32 -9.22
N GLU A 69 8.30 -2.99 -9.53
CA GLU A 69 9.01 -3.59 -10.67
C GLU A 69 9.13 -5.11 -10.56
N ARG A 70 9.21 -5.63 -9.33
CA ARG A 70 9.28 -7.07 -9.07
C ARG A 70 7.93 -7.77 -9.21
N PHE A 71 6.87 -7.22 -8.62
CA PHE A 71 5.59 -7.92 -8.46
C PHE A 71 4.53 -7.52 -9.49
N PHE A 72 4.60 -6.29 -9.98
CA PHE A 72 3.62 -5.62 -10.82
C PHE A 72 4.31 -4.72 -11.86
N PRO A 73 5.12 -5.30 -12.77
CA PRO A 73 5.83 -4.52 -13.79
C PRO A 73 4.86 -3.94 -14.84
N GLY A 74 5.22 -2.76 -15.35
CA GLY A 74 4.52 -2.10 -16.45
C GLY A 74 3.11 -1.57 -16.13
N ASP A 75 2.39 -1.16 -17.18
CA ASP A 75 1.12 -0.43 -17.07
C ASP A 75 0.00 -1.23 -16.40
N GLN A 76 -0.02 -2.55 -16.56
CA GLN A 76 -1.01 -3.38 -15.88
C GLN A 76 -0.79 -3.37 -14.37
N GLY A 77 0.46 -3.47 -13.94
CA GLY A 77 0.79 -3.41 -12.52
C GLY A 77 0.42 -2.08 -11.87
N HIS A 78 0.70 -0.97 -12.57
CA HIS A 78 0.26 0.36 -12.15
C HIS A 78 -1.26 0.43 -11.96
N LYS A 79 -2.05 -0.10 -12.91
CA LYS A 79 -3.52 -0.12 -12.80
C LYS A 79 -4.02 -0.94 -11.61
N VAL A 80 -3.36 -2.06 -11.28
CA VAL A 80 -3.70 -2.87 -10.11
C VAL A 80 -3.47 -2.09 -8.83
N LEU A 81 -2.32 -1.41 -8.68
CA LEU A 81 -2.00 -0.62 -7.49
C LEU A 81 -2.97 0.55 -7.30
N VAL A 82 -3.20 1.33 -8.35
CA VAL A 82 -4.14 2.46 -8.32
C VAL A 82 -5.56 1.98 -8.05
N GLY A 83 -5.98 0.87 -8.67
CA GLY A 83 -7.30 0.28 -8.43
C GLY A 83 -7.48 -0.21 -6.99
N THR A 84 -6.42 -0.76 -6.39
CA THR A 84 -6.43 -1.24 -5.01
C THR A 84 -6.56 -0.09 -4.02
N LEU A 85 -5.76 0.96 -4.19
CA LEU A 85 -5.84 2.18 -3.36
C LEU A 85 -7.21 2.86 -3.47
N LYS A 86 -7.78 2.94 -4.68
CA LYS A 86 -9.14 3.49 -4.84
C LYS A 86 -10.20 2.70 -4.09
N LYS A 87 -10.07 1.37 -4.03
CA LYS A 87 -11.00 0.52 -3.27
C LYS A 87 -10.86 0.77 -1.77
N LEU A 88 -9.62 0.84 -1.26
CA LEU A 88 -9.35 1.18 0.13
C LEU A 88 -10.03 2.50 0.52
N PHE A 89 -9.76 3.57 -0.23
CA PHE A 89 -10.31 4.91 0.04
C PHE A 89 -11.83 5.04 -0.19
N SER A 90 -12.50 3.95 -0.58
CA SER A 90 -13.96 3.89 -0.70
C SER A 90 -14.61 3.14 0.47
N VAL A 91 -13.82 2.54 1.36
CA VAL A 91 -14.28 1.70 2.48
C VAL A 91 -15.05 2.53 3.50
N ASP A 92 -14.52 3.69 3.90
CA ASP A 92 -15.10 4.58 4.92
C ASP A 92 -15.97 5.72 4.34
N HIS A 93 -16.30 5.63 3.06
CA HIS A 93 -17.20 6.52 2.30
C HIS A 93 -16.73 7.97 2.09
N ASP A 94 -15.55 8.38 2.58
CA ASP A 94 -15.08 9.76 2.44
C ASP A 94 -13.70 9.85 1.77
N PHE A 95 -13.68 9.71 0.43
CA PHE A 95 -12.44 9.87 -0.35
C PHE A 95 -11.92 11.31 -0.25
N SER A 96 -11.06 11.54 0.72
CA SER A 96 -10.61 12.83 1.22
C SER A 96 -9.69 13.54 0.22
N GLN A 97 -9.45 14.84 0.44
CA GLN A 97 -8.47 15.55 -0.38
C GLN A 97 -7.04 15.04 -0.18
N MET A 98 -6.75 14.50 1.01
CA MET A 98 -5.42 13.99 1.32
C MET A 98 -5.17 12.66 0.59
N GLU A 99 -6.12 11.73 0.62
CA GLU A 99 -6.00 10.45 -0.11
C GLU A 99 -5.88 10.68 -1.62
N LYS A 100 -6.58 11.68 -2.18
CA LYS A 100 -6.41 12.10 -3.58
C LYS A 100 -5.01 12.64 -3.85
N LEU A 101 -4.41 13.38 -2.92
CA LEU A 101 -3.05 13.89 -3.06
C LEU A 101 -2.04 12.73 -3.04
N VAL A 102 -2.23 11.78 -2.15
CA VAL A 102 -1.38 10.59 -1.99
C VAL A 102 -1.45 9.71 -3.22
N LEU A 103 -2.66 9.45 -3.72
CA LEU A 103 -2.86 8.71 -4.96
C LEU A 103 -2.15 9.37 -6.13
N ARG A 104 -2.30 10.70 -6.30
CA ARG A 104 -1.61 11.46 -7.36
C ARG A 104 -0.08 11.48 -7.17
N GLY A 105 0.38 11.51 -5.93
CA GLY A 105 1.81 11.44 -5.60
C GLY A 105 2.40 10.10 -6.03
N LEU A 106 1.74 9.01 -5.63
CA LEU A 106 2.11 7.66 -6.05
C LEU A 106 2.02 7.54 -7.57
N GLU A 107 0.92 7.92 -8.22
CA GLU A 107 0.75 7.83 -9.68
C GLU A 107 1.88 8.49 -10.49
N LYS A 108 2.52 9.53 -9.96
CA LYS A 108 3.67 10.19 -10.60
C LYS A 108 5.01 9.48 -10.38
N LEU A 109 5.12 8.72 -9.29
CA LEU A 109 6.36 8.05 -8.86
C LEU A 109 6.46 6.62 -9.39
N ILE A 110 5.33 5.94 -9.54
CA ILE A 110 5.23 4.57 -10.03
C ILE A 110 4.83 4.52 -11.49
#